data_AF-A0A2N1U8D0-F1
#
_entry.id   AF-A0A2N1U8D0-F1
#
_cell.length_a   1.000
_cell.length_b   1.000
_cell.length_c   1.000
_cell.angle_alpha   90.00
_cell.angle_beta   90.00
_cell.angle_gamma   90.00
#
_symmetry.space_group_name_H-M   'P 1'
#
loop_
_entity.id
_entity.type
_entity.pdbx_description
1 polymer ?
#
loop_
_entity_poly.entity_id
_entity_poly.type
_entity_poly.pdbx_seq_one_letter_code
_entity_poly.pdbx_strand_id
1 'polypeptide(L)'
;MKKLLSVMILLLLCMSAPAFAMYCNKCGKQVPEDSNFCNWCGNSLVVTVQPSGDAVVLTGKDCSLADYHYVNQLEQVVNAGNYETASREARKLRPQHDRRIVEATNQYAGYSLYGRKLHDLHVKKFNALDNYLDAWRDQERSLNRASARAAMARAQYVLSGTNEAIDALLTGAGSFASIARAEEIEKRVQKNSHTHRVTSKYLVVDNHRLKTDEPLWVIEVAAGHAMVLHMGQGGSSSPVSGWVSVADLEKRSTWRYDASLYPQSPGTVVYKKLPAPPVRVVIVDDSYYRWRFGFSSGWPRYRSHRSYRPIRHRPPHFSSPHSRPPRRR
;
A
#
# COMPACT_ATOMS: atom_id res chain seq x y z
N MET A 1 29.62 -64.48 -39.25
CA MET A 1 28.97 -64.50 -37.92
C MET A 1 29.15 -63.20 -37.10
N LYS A 2 30.28 -62.46 -37.19
CA LYS A 2 30.47 -61.20 -36.44
C LYS A 2 29.49 -60.05 -36.79
N LYS A 3 29.04 -59.95 -38.05
CA LYS A 3 28.10 -58.90 -38.48
C LYS A 3 26.66 -59.09 -37.97
N LEU A 4 26.25 -60.33 -37.71
CA LEU A 4 24.92 -60.65 -37.13
C LEU A 4 24.87 -60.34 -35.63
N LEU A 5 25.99 -60.52 -34.92
CA LEU A 5 26.08 -60.22 -33.49
C LEU A 5 25.96 -58.71 -33.22
N SER A 6 26.61 -57.86 -34.02
CA SER A 6 26.49 -56.40 -33.88
C SER A 6 25.08 -55.88 -34.16
N VAL A 7 24.34 -56.50 -35.09
CA VAL A 7 22.95 -56.11 -35.37
C VAL A 7 22.01 -56.55 -34.24
N MET A 8 22.24 -57.72 -33.65
CA MET A 8 21.46 -58.18 -32.49
C MET A 8 21.70 -57.32 -31.23
N ILE A 9 22.93 -56.88 -31.00
CA ILE A 9 23.26 -56.00 -29.87
C ILE A 9 22.63 -54.61 -30.06
N LEU A 10 22.62 -54.08 -31.30
CA LEU A 10 21.97 -52.81 -31.62
C LEU A 10 20.44 -52.88 -31.42
N LEU A 11 19.80 -53.99 -31.83
CA LEU A 11 18.36 -54.23 -31.63
C LEU A 11 17.99 -54.40 -30.14
N LEU A 12 18.88 -54.99 -29.33
CA LEU A 12 18.66 -55.09 -27.88
C LEU A 12 18.75 -53.72 -27.18
N LEU A 13 19.66 -52.85 -27.62
CA LEU A 13 19.83 -51.49 -27.09
C LEU A 13 18.66 -50.54 -27.47
N CYS A 14 17.98 -50.79 -28.58
CA CYS A 14 16.79 -50.01 -28.97
C CYS A 14 15.53 -50.36 -28.17
N MET A 15 15.48 -51.51 -27.48
CA MET A 15 14.30 -51.95 -26.71
C MET A 15 14.36 -51.60 -25.22
N SER A 16 15.47 -51.03 -24.74
CA SER A 16 15.66 -50.68 -23.33
C SER A 16 15.61 -49.17 -23.07
N ALA A 17 14.87 -48.39 -23.85
CA ALA A 17 14.59 -47.00 -23.49
C ALA A 17 13.62 -47.00 -22.29
N PRO A 18 14.03 -46.56 -21.09
CA PRO A 18 13.09 -46.34 -20.00
C PRO A 18 12.16 -45.19 -20.42
N ALA A 19 10.89 -45.51 -20.68
CA ALA A 19 9.83 -44.52 -20.75
C ALA A 19 9.62 -43.97 -19.33
N PHE A 20 10.34 -42.91 -18.97
CA PHE A 20 10.17 -42.22 -17.69
C PHE A 20 8.90 -41.37 -17.72
N ALA A 21 7.74 -42.04 -17.71
CA ALA A 21 6.46 -41.37 -17.57
C ALA A 21 6.41 -40.60 -16.22
N MET A 22 6.34 -39.28 -16.30
CA MET A 22 6.16 -38.43 -15.12
C MET A 22 4.69 -38.44 -14.69
N TYR A 23 4.43 -38.57 -13.38
CA TYR A 23 3.08 -38.54 -12.81
C TYR A 23 2.91 -37.33 -11.90
N CYS A 24 1.72 -36.73 -11.91
CA CYS A 24 1.40 -35.63 -11.02
C CYS A 24 1.33 -36.12 -9.57
N ASN A 25 2.15 -35.56 -8.69
CA ASN A 25 2.15 -35.84 -7.25
C ASN A 25 0.82 -35.49 -6.54
N LYS A 26 -0.02 -34.64 -7.12
CA LYS A 26 -1.30 -34.23 -6.52
C LYS A 26 -2.50 -35.06 -6.97
N CYS A 27 -2.58 -35.43 -8.25
CA CYS A 27 -3.74 -36.15 -8.80
C CYS A 27 -3.43 -37.54 -9.36
N GLY A 28 -2.16 -37.96 -9.38
CA GLY A 28 -1.71 -39.28 -9.84
C GLY A 28 -1.80 -39.51 -11.36
N LYS A 29 -2.25 -38.53 -12.15
CA LYS A 29 -2.36 -38.67 -13.60
C LYS A 29 -1.01 -38.47 -14.29
N GLN A 30 -0.78 -39.21 -15.37
CA GLN A 30 0.41 -39.10 -16.21
C GLN A 30 0.45 -37.74 -16.89
N VAL A 31 1.63 -37.13 -16.95
CA VAL A 31 1.84 -35.80 -17.51
C VAL A 31 3.02 -35.83 -18.50
N PRO A 32 2.92 -35.15 -19.66
CA PRO A 32 4.02 -35.08 -20.62
C PRO A 32 5.32 -34.54 -19.99
N GLU A 33 6.46 -35.08 -20.43
CA GLU A 33 7.79 -34.76 -19.87
C GLU A 33 8.16 -33.27 -20.00
N ASP A 34 7.56 -32.55 -20.95
CA ASP A 34 7.79 -31.12 -21.19
C ASP A 34 6.76 -30.19 -20.52
N SER A 35 5.91 -30.70 -19.63
CA SER A 35 4.85 -29.92 -19.00
C SER A 35 5.28 -29.32 -17.65
N ASN A 36 5.25 -28.00 -17.54
CA ASN A 36 5.51 -27.30 -16.27
C ASN A 36 4.35 -27.44 -15.26
N PHE A 37 3.17 -27.87 -15.72
CA PHE A 37 1.94 -27.99 -14.95
C PHE A 37 1.16 -29.24 -15.34
N CYS A 38 0.44 -29.81 -14.39
CA CYS A 38 -0.48 -30.90 -14.64
C CYS A 38 -1.73 -30.40 -15.36
N ASN A 39 -1.94 -30.87 -16.58
CA ASN A 39 -3.08 -30.53 -17.44
C ASN A 39 -4.45 -30.87 -16.82
N TRP A 40 -4.48 -31.72 -15.80
CA TRP A 40 -5.71 -32.21 -15.17
C TRP A 40 -6.12 -31.46 -13.91
N CYS A 41 -5.15 -31.05 -13.08
CA CYS A 41 -5.43 -30.43 -11.77
C CYS A 41 -4.72 -29.08 -11.56
N GLY A 42 -3.94 -28.62 -12.55
CA GLY A 42 -3.21 -27.36 -12.51
C GLY A 42 -1.98 -27.33 -11.61
N ASN A 43 -1.57 -28.46 -11.01
CA ASN A 43 -0.43 -28.49 -10.09
C ASN A 43 0.91 -28.31 -10.82
N SER A 44 1.82 -27.46 -10.33
CA SER A 44 3.15 -27.28 -10.94
C SER A 44 4.03 -28.50 -10.76
N LEU A 45 4.71 -28.92 -11.82
CA LEU A 45 5.58 -30.11 -11.86
C LEU A 45 7.07 -29.77 -11.81
N VAL A 46 7.42 -28.49 -11.89
CA VAL A 46 8.81 -28.01 -11.74
C VAL A 46 9.22 -28.20 -10.28
N VAL A 47 9.91 -29.30 -10.02
CA VAL A 47 10.74 -29.44 -8.83
C VAL A 47 11.92 -28.50 -9.01
N THR A 48 11.86 -27.32 -8.40
CA THR A 48 13.01 -26.45 -8.24
C THR A 48 14.12 -27.23 -7.53
N VAL A 49 15.13 -27.65 -8.29
CA VAL A 49 16.43 -28.00 -7.73
C VAL A 49 16.95 -26.74 -7.05
N GLN A 50 16.89 -26.71 -5.72
CA GLN A 50 17.45 -25.66 -4.90
C GLN A 50 18.97 -25.60 -5.12
N PRO A 51 19.58 -24.43 -5.41
CA PRO A 51 20.93 -24.20 -4.93
C PRO A 51 20.83 -24.01 -3.41
N SER A 52 21.61 -24.81 -2.69
CA SER A 52 21.80 -24.77 -1.24
C SER A 52 21.94 -23.34 -0.73
N GLY A 53 20.93 -22.88 0.00
CA GLY A 53 20.92 -21.64 0.75
C GLY A 53 19.75 -21.71 1.72
N ASP A 54 20.03 -22.19 2.93
CA ASP A 54 19.18 -22.20 4.13
C ASP A 54 17.72 -21.77 3.91
N ALA A 55 16.91 -22.70 3.42
CA ALA A 55 15.48 -22.55 3.48
C ALA A 55 15.09 -22.61 4.96
N VAL A 56 14.80 -21.44 5.54
CA VAL A 56 14.20 -21.32 6.86
C VAL A 56 12.91 -22.15 6.84
N VAL A 57 12.96 -23.30 7.50
CA VAL A 57 11.79 -24.13 7.77
C VAL A 57 10.84 -23.26 8.58
N LEU A 58 9.72 -22.83 7.95
CA LEU A 58 8.60 -22.20 8.64
C LEU A 58 8.06 -23.21 9.65
N THR A 59 8.56 -23.16 10.87
CA THR A 59 8.01 -23.94 11.98
C THR A 59 6.57 -23.51 12.19
N GLY A 60 5.66 -24.45 12.48
CA GLY A 60 4.21 -24.22 12.61
C GLY A 60 3.74 -23.28 13.74
N LYS A 61 4.63 -22.42 14.25
CA LYS A 61 4.36 -21.34 15.20
C LYS A 61 4.40 -19.94 14.58
N ASP A 62 4.79 -19.81 13.31
CA ASP A 62 4.88 -18.49 12.66
C ASP A 62 3.51 -17.92 12.29
N CYS A 63 3.41 -16.59 12.28
CA CYS A 63 2.20 -15.91 11.82
C CYS A 63 1.99 -16.10 10.31
N SER A 64 0.74 -16.29 9.92
CA SER A 64 0.35 -16.48 8.52
C SER A 64 -0.23 -15.19 7.93
N LEU A 65 -0.22 -15.06 6.61
CA LEU A 65 -0.92 -13.96 5.92
C LEU A 65 -2.43 -13.96 6.19
N ALA A 66 -3.02 -15.14 6.40
CA ALA A 66 -4.44 -15.26 6.70
C ALA A 66 -4.80 -14.55 8.02
N ASP A 67 -3.86 -14.54 8.98
CA ASP A 67 -4.05 -13.90 10.29
C ASP A 67 -4.26 -12.38 10.17
N TYR A 68 -3.86 -11.76 9.06
CA TYR A 68 -3.97 -10.32 8.82
C TYR A 68 -4.97 -9.96 7.72
N HIS A 69 -5.83 -10.90 7.31
CA HIS A 69 -6.82 -10.67 6.26
C HIS A 69 -7.70 -9.43 6.52
N TYR A 70 -8.04 -9.16 7.78
CA TYR A 70 -8.81 -7.98 8.19
C TYR A 70 -8.11 -6.64 7.84
N VAL A 71 -6.78 -6.60 7.81
CA VAL A 71 -6.02 -5.39 7.42
C VAL A 71 -6.22 -5.10 5.93
N ASN A 72 -6.18 -6.14 5.09
CA ASN A 72 -6.42 -6.02 3.66
C ASN A 72 -7.89 -5.70 3.36
N GLN A 73 -8.84 -6.27 4.13
CA GLN A 73 -10.25 -5.86 4.05
C GLN A 73 -10.42 -4.37 4.35
N LEU A 74 -9.77 -3.85 5.40
CA LEU A 74 -9.85 -2.42 5.73
C LEU A 74 -9.33 -1.55 4.59
N GLU A 75 -8.18 -1.90 4.01
CA GLU A 75 -7.61 -1.18 2.87
C GLU A 75 -8.55 -1.17 1.66
N GLN A 76 -9.20 -2.30 1.35
CA GLN A 76 -10.18 -2.38 0.25
C GLN A 76 -11.35 -1.42 0.47
N VAL A 77 -11.92 -1.38 1.68
CA VAL A 77 -13.05 -0.52 1.98
C VAL A 77 -12.64 0.96 1.99
N VAL A 78 -11.43 1.29 2.47
CA VAL A 78 -10.87 2.65 2.40
C VAL A 78 -10.73 3.09 0.94
N ASN A 79 -10.22 2.23 0.08
CA ASN A 79 -10.04 2.54 -1.34
C ASN A 79 -11.36 2.63 -2.12
N ALA A 80 -12.44 2.00 -1.66
CA ALA A 80 -13.76 2.07 -2.28
C ALA A 80 -14.39 3.49 -2.27
N GLY A 81 -13.83 4.44 -1.52
CA GLY A 81 -14.10 5.88 -1.70
C GLY A 81 -15.32 6.43 -0.95
N ASN A 82 -15.92 5.67 -0.02
CA ASN A 82 -17.00 6.14 0.85
C ASN A 82 -16.59 6.11 2.34
N TYR A 83 -16.46 7.29 2.95
CA TYR A 83 -16.05 7.44 4.34
C TYR A 83 -17.00 6.75 5.34
N GLU A 84 -18.30 6.92 5.18
CA GLU A 84 -19.27 6.38 6.15
C GLU A 84 -19.23 4.85 6.17
N THR A 85 -19.12 4.24 4.99
CA THR A 85 -18.95 2.79 4.86
C THR A 85 -17.61 2.35 5.43
N ALA A 86 -16.52 3.02 5.07
CA ALA A 86 -15.17 2.70 5.55
C ALA A 86 -15.04 2.84 7.07
N SER A 87 -15.60 3.91 7.66
CA SER A 87 -15.59 4.12 9.11
C SER A 87 -16.41 3.05 9.83
N ARG A 88 -17.55 2.64 9.28
CA ARG A 88 -18.39 1.58 9.87
C ARG A 88 -17.70 0.23 9.85
N GLU A 89 -17.10 -0.15 8.72
CA GLU A 89 -16.37 -1.41 8.62
C GLU A 89 -15.10 -1.39 9.48
N ALA A 90 -14.36 -0.28 9.51
CA ALA A 90 -13.18 -0.13 10.38
C ALA A 90 -13.50 -0.42 11.86
N ARG A 91 -14.66 0.03 12.37
CA ARG A 91 -15.09 -0.27 13.75
C ARG A 91 -15.30 -1.77 14.01
N LYS A 92 -15.67 -2.55 12.99
CA LYS A 92 -15.83 -4.01 13.11
C LYS A 92 -14.48 -4.74 13.05
N LEU A 93 -13.51 -4.17 12.32
CA LEU A 93 -12.19 -4.77 12.11
C LEU A 93 -11.20 -4.45 13.25
N ARG A 94 -11.34 -3.30 13.93
CA ARG A 94 -10.49 -2.92 15.09
C ARG A 94 -10.42 -4.01 16.18
N PRO A 95 -11.54 -4.58 16.67
CA PRO A 95 -11.46 -5.65 17.67
C PRO A 95 -10.70 -6.89 17.20
N GLN A 96 -10.73 -7.20 15.89
CA GLN A 96 -9.95 -8.32 15.34
C GLN A 96 -8.45 -7.99 15.35
N HIS A 97 -8.11 -6.75 15.03
CA HIS A 97 -6.74 -6.25 15.13
C HIS A 97 -6.21 -6.32 16.57
N ASP A 98 -6.98 -5.80 17.53
CA ASP A 98 -6.58 -5.77 18.94
C ASP A 98 -6.37 -7.19 19.49
N ARG A 99 -7.29 -8.13 19.17
CA ARG A 99 -7.13 -9.55 19.52
C ARG A 99 -5.86 -10.13 18.93
N ARG A 100 -5.57 -9.85 17.66
CA ARG A 100 -4.36 -10.36 17.00
C ARG A 100 -3.08 -9.81 17.62
N ILE A 101 -3.05 -8.53 18.02
CA ILE A 101 -1.90 -7.96 18.73
C ILE A 101 -1.67 -8.72 20.05
N VAL A 102 -2.72 -8.97 20.83
CA VAL A 102 -2.60 -9.67 22.11
C VAL A 102 -2.10 -11.11 21.92
N GLU A 103 -2.68 -11.84 20.96
CA GLU A 103 -2.24 -13.19 20.61
C GLU A 103 -0.78 -13.24 20.15
N ALA A 104 -0.42 -12.33 19.24
CA ALA A 104 0.94 -12.22 18.72
C ALA A 104 1.93 -11.86 19.82
N THR A 105 1.59 -10.95 20.74
CA THR A 105 2.46 -10.56 21.86
C THR A 105 2.85 -11.75 22.73
N ASN A 106 1.89 -12.63 23.03
CA ASN A 106 2.13 -13.83 23.82
C ASN A 106 3.03 -14.86 23.12
N GLN A 107 3.04 -14.85 21.78
CA GLN A 107 3.78 -15.80 20.94
C GLN A 107 5.02 -15.19 20.27
N TYR A 108 5.25 -13.88 20.44
CA TYR A 108 6.17 -13.09 19.63
C TYR A 108 7.62 -13.59 19.72
N ALA A 109 8.03 -14.01 20.92
CA ALA A 109 9.35 -14.58 21.15
C ALA A 109 9.59 -15.91 20.42
N GLY A 110 8.50 -16.63 20.11
CA GLY A 110 8.54 -17.89 19.35
C GLY A 110 8.46 -17.71 17.84
N TYR A 111 8.21 -16.50 17.33
CA TYR A 111 8.15 -16.22 15.90
C TYR A 111 9.55 -16.15 15.28
N SER A 112 9.69 -16.69 14.08
CA SER A 112 10.84 -16.48 13.23
C SER A 112 11.04 -14.99 12.94
N LEU A 113 12.23 -14.61 12.48
CA LEU A 113 12.49 -13.22 12.07
C LEU A 113 11.51 -12.75 11.00
N TYR A 114 11.20 -13.64 10.05
CA TYR A 114 10.19 -13.40 9.03
C TYR A 114 8.80 -13.17 9.64
N GLY A 115 8.36 -14.07 10.54
CA GLY A 115 7.05 -13.95 11.20
C GLY A 115 6.92 -12.67 12.02
N ARG A 116 7.95 -12.28 12.78
CA ARG A 116 7.98 -11.00 13.51
C ARG A 116 7.89 -9.82 12.55
N LYS A 117 8.68 -9.85 11.47
CA LYS A 117 8.70 -8.76 10.51
C LYS A 117 7.37 -8.59 9.79
N LEU A 118 6.75 -9.69 9.40
CA LEU A 118 5.43 -9.71 8.77
C LEU A 118 4.37 -9.13 9.71
N HIS A 119 4.39 -9.53 10.99
CA HIS A 119 3.50 -8.97 12.02
C HIS A 119 3.67 -7.46 12.15
N ASP A 120 4.90 -6.98 12.37
CA ASP A 120 5.20 -5.56 12.59
C ASP A 120 4.73 -4.70 11.41
N LEU A 121 4.95 -5.17 10.17
CA LEU A 121 4.50 -4.49 8.97
C LEU A 121 2.97 -4.41 8.87
N HIS A 122 2.25 -5.46 9.23
CA HIS A 122 0.78 -5.43 9.21
C HIS A 122 0.21 -4.54 10.31
N VAL A 123 0.86 -4.47 11.48
CA VAL A 123 0.50 -3.50 12.52
C VAL A 123 0.72 -2.07 12.02
N LYS A 124 1.85 -1.79 11.39
CA LYS A 124 2.12 -0.48 10.77
C LYS A 124 1.11 -0.14 9.68
N LYS A 125 0.75 -1.11 8.84
CA LYS A 125 -0.26 -0.96 7.78
C LYS A 125 -1.63 -0.60 8.36
N PHE A 126 -2.06 -1.30 9.41
CA PHE A 126 -3.31 -0.98 10.11
C PHE A 126 -3.28 0.43 10.70
N ASN A 127 -2.20 0.81 11.38
CA ASN A 127 -2.04 2.16 11.92
C ASN A 127 -2.05 3.25 10.84
N ALA A 128 -1.45 2.99 9.66
CA ALA A 128 -1.49 3.92 8.54
C ALA A 128 -2.91 4.11 7.99
N LEU A 129 -3.67 3.02 7.86
CA LEU A 129 -5.09 3.05 7.46
C LEU A 129 -5.94 3.80 8.48
N ASP A 130 -5.65 3.61 9.77
CA ASP A 130 -6.38 4.28 10.84
C ASP A 130 -6.14 5.79 10.83
N ASN A 131 -4.86 6.19 10.73
CA ASN A 131 -4.47 7.60 10.58
C ASN A 131 -5.11 8.23 9.33
N TYR A 132 -5.24 7.48 8.24
CA TYR A 132 -5.92 7.95 7.03
C TYR A 132 -7.42 8.18 7.29
N LEU A 133 -8.10 7.26 7.98
CA LEU A 133 -9.51 7.40 8.32
C LEU A 133 -9.78 8.55 9.29
N ASP A 134 -8.93 8.76 10.28
CA ASP A 134 -9.02 9.91 11.18
C ASP A 134 -8.82 11.22 10.42
N ALA A 135 -7.84 11.30 9.54
CA ALA A 135 -7.63 12.46 8.69
C ALA A 135 -8.81 12.69 7.71
N TRP A 136 -9.42 11.63 7.18
CA TRP A 136 -10.62 11.72 6.34
C TRP A 136 -11.82 12.25 7.13
N ARG A 137 -12.04 11.74 8.36
CA ARG A 137 -13.07 12.27 9.27
C ARG A 137 -12.91 13.78 9.45
N ASP A 138 -11.69 14.22 9.71
CA ASP A 138 -11.39 15.62 9.98
C ASP A 138 -11.52 16.46 8.72
N GLN A 139 -11.25 15.91 7.53
CA GLN A 139 -11.54 16.59 6.26
C GLN A 139 -13.05 16.85 6.09
N GLU A 140 -13.91 15.91 6.46
CA GLU A 140 -15.36 16.06 6.31
C GLU A 140 -15.96 17.00 7.36
N ARG A 141 -15.47 16.93 8.60
CA ARG A 141 -16.10 17.57 9.76
C ARG A 141 -15.41 18.85 10.26
N SER A 142 -14.11 19.01 10.02
CA SER A 142 -13.36 20.14 10.58
C SER A 142 -13.37 21.35 9.64
N LEU A 143 -13.08 22.52 10.23
CA LEU A 143 -12.81 23.75 9.49
C LEU A 143 -11.42 23.71 8.81
N ASN A 144 -10.50 22.87 9.30
CA ASN A 144 -9.10 22.77 8.84
C ASN A 144 -8.93 21.69 7.76
N ARG A 145 -9.74 21.75 6.71
CA ARG A 145 -9.78 20.72 5.65
C ARG A 145 -8.46 20.57 4.90
N ALA A 146 -7.72 21.66 4.71
CA ALA A 146 -6.39 21.64 4.10
C ALA A 146 -5.41 20.76 4.90
N SER A 147 -5.30 20.97 6.21
CA SER A 147 -4.42 20.18 7.09
C SER A 147 -4.82 18.70 7.09
N ALA A 148 -6.12 18.42 7.15
CA ALA A 148 -6.65 17.06 7.10
C ALA A 148 -6.31 16.34 5.79
N ARG A 149 -6.45 17.01 4.64
CA ARG A 149 -6.02 16.48 3.33
C ARG A 149 -4.51 16.22 3.26
N ALA A 150 -3.70 17.10 3.85
CA ALA A 150 -2.26 16.90 3.92
C ALA A 150 -1.90 15.68 4.79
N ALA A 151 -2.59 15.50 5.91
CA ALA A 151 -2.45 14.31 6.76
C ALA A 151 -2.88 13.02 6.04
N MET A 152 -3.96 13.05 5.26
CA MET A 152 -4.37 11.92 4.40
C MET A 152 -3.29 11.56 3.38
N ALA A 153 -2.73 12.56 2.68
CA ALA A 153 -1.65 12.33 1.71
C ALA A 153 -0.42 11.68 2.36
N ARG A 154 -0.03 12.15 3.56
CA ARG A 154 1.07 11.56 4.34
C ARG A 154 0.75 10.12 4.77
N ALA A 155 -0.45 9.86 5.29
CA ALA A 155 -0.87 8.52 5.69
C ALA A 155 -0.86 7.55 4.49
N GLN A 156 -1.29 8.02 3.32
CA GLN A 156 -1.25 7.25 2.07
C GLN A 156 0.18 6.94 1.62
N TYR A 157 1.11 7.89 1.77
CA TYR A 157 2.53 7.63 1.50
C TYR A 157 3.10 6.54 2.41
N VAL A 158 2.81 6.61 3.72
CA VAL A 158 3.25 5.58 4.68
C VAL A 158 2.64 4.22 4.35
N LEU A 159 1.35 4.19 4.00
CA LEU A 159 0.66 2.97 3.58
C LEU A 159 1.32 2.35 2.34
N SER A 160 1.58 3.14 1.30
CA SER A 160 2.23 2.69 0.07
C SER A 160 3.61 2.10 0.35
N GLY A 161 4.43 2.77 1.16
CA GLY A 161 5.75 2.27 1.52
C GLY A 161 5.70 1.02 2.40
N THR A 162 4.69 0.90 3.26
CA THR A 162 4.48 -0.33 4.07
C THR A 162 4.09 -1.51 3.18
N ASN A 163 3.22 -1.30 2.20
CA ASN A 163 2.89 -2.33 1.20
C ASN A 163 4.12 -2.75 0.40
N GLU A 164 4.97 -1.81 -0.03
CA GLU A 164 6.23 -2.12 -0.72
C GLU A 164 7.17 -2.98 0.15
N ALA A 165 7.25 -2.70 1.46
CA ALA A 165 8.03 -3.50 2.39
C ALA A 165 7.45 -4.91 2.59
N ILE A 166 6.12 -5.06 2.66
CA ILE A 166 5.45 -6.36 2.71
C ILE A 166 5.74 -7.14 1.42
N ASP A 167 5.60 -6.53 0.26
CA ASP A 167 5.86 -7.16 -1.03
C ASP A 167 7.32 -7.62 -1.16
N ALA A 168 8.27 -6.79 -0.72
CA ALA A 168 9.69 -7.16 -0.69
C ALA A 168 9.95 -8.39 0.19
N LEU A 169 9.30 -8.46 1.35
CA LEU A 169 9.41 -9.58 2.29
C LEU A 169 8.81 -10.87 1.71
N LEU A 170 7.63 -10.77 1.08
CA LEU A 170 6.92 -11.91 0.48
C LEU A 170 7.64 -12.46 -0.76
N THR A 171 8.08 -11.58 -1.66
CA THR A 171 8.78 -11.96 -2.90
C THR A 171 10.11 -12.65 -2.65
N GLY A 172 10.83 -12.25 -1.60
CA GLY A 172 12.08 -12.87 -1.20
C GLY A 172 11.94 -14.03 -0.21
N ALA A 173 10.70 -14.52 0.02
CA ALA A 173 10.35 -15.66 0.86
C ALA A 173 10.98 -15.63 2.27
N GLY A 174 11.14 -14.43 2.84
CA GLY A 174 11.74 -14.27 4.18
C GLY A 174 13.24 -14.52 4.28
N SER A 175 13.96 -14.55 3.16
CA SER A 175 15.42 -14.53 3.16
C SER A 175 15.98 -13.30 3.89
N PHE A 176 17.19 -13.40 4.44
CA PHE A 176 17.86 -12.27 5.11
C PHE A 176 17.94 -11.02 4.22
N ALA A 177 18.16 -11.19 2.91
CA ALA A 177 18.17 -10.09 1.95
C ALA A 177 16.79 -9.42 1.82
N SER A 178 15.71 -10.19 1.83
CA SER A 178 14.35 -9.67 1.76
C SER A 178 13.94 -8.90 3.02
N ILE A 179 14.35 -9.39 4.19
CA ILE A 179 14.13 -8.72 5.48
C ILE A 179 14.92 -7.40 5.51
N ALA A 180 16.18 -7.41 5.10
CA ALA A 180 17.02 -6.21 5.04
C ALA A 180 16.43 -5.16 4.07
N ARG A 181 15.93 -5.57 2.91
CA ARG A 181 15.25 -4.68 1.96
C ARG A 181 13.97 -4.09 2.56
N ALA A 182 13.15 -4.90 3.23
CA ALA A 182 11.95 -4.40 3.91
C ALA A 182 12.30 -3.36 4.99
N GLU A 183 13.36 -3.58 5.77
CA GLU A 183 13.86 -2.63 6.76
C GLU A 183 14.39 -1.34 6.14
N GLU A 184 15.08 -1.42 5.01
CA GLU A 184 15.55 -0.25 4.26
C GLU A 184 14.37 0.61 3.79
N ILE A 185 13.33 -0.03 3.24
CA ILE A 185 12.09 0.64 2.82
C ILE A 185 11.43 1.32 4.02
N GLU A 186 11.29 0.63 5.15
CA GLU A 186 10.68 1.23 6.35
C GLU A 186 11.47 2.42 6.88
N LYS A 187 12.80 2.31 6.96
CA LYS A 187 13.67 3.41 7.38
C LYS A 187 13.51 4.62 6.46
N ARG A 188 13.46 4.38 5.14
CA ARG A 188 13.22 5.42 4.13
C ARG A 188 11.87 6.09 4.35
N VAL A 189 10.80 5.31 4.48
CA VAL A 189 9.43 5.81 4.68
C VAL A 189 9.31 6.60 5.99
N GLN A 190 9.86 6.08 7.08
CA GLN A 190 9.87 6.75 8.39
C GLN A 190 10.60 8.08 8.32
N LYS A 191 11.75 8.13 7.66
CA LYS A 191 12.56 9.34 7.57
C LYS A 191 11.94 10.40 6.65
N ASN A 192 11.37 9.99 5.52
CA ASN A 192 10.68 10.91 4.60
C ASN A 192 9.36 11.44 5.21
N SER A 193 8.57 10.59 5.87
CA SER A 193 7.28 10.99 6.45
C SER A 193 7.37 11.95 7.65
N HIS A 194 8.58 12.33 8.07
CA HIS A 194 8.80 13.28 9.16
C HIS A 194 8.27 14.67 8.81
N THR A 195 7.69 15.34 9.81
CA THR A 195 7.18 16.71 9.67
C THR A 195 8.25 17.69 10.13
N HIS A 196 8.63 18.59 9.24
CA HIS A 196 9.60 19.65 9.48
C HIS A 196 8.89 20.97 9.79
N ARG A 197 9.64 21.97 10.26
CA ARG A 197 9.09 23.27 10.65
C ARG A 197 9.86 24.40 10.01
N VAL A 198 9.16 25.48 9.68
CA VAL A 198 9.78 26.72 9.20
C VAL A 198 10.49 27.40 10.36
N THR A 199 11.78 27.69 10.22
CA THR A 199 12.60 28.38 11.24
C THR A 199 12.77 29.87 10.95
N SER A 200 12.67 30.26 9.68
CA SER A 200 12.78 31.66 9.26
C SER A 200 11.46 32.43 9.47
N LYS A 201 11.48 33.76 9.27
CA LYS A 201 10.27 34.61 9.34
C LYS A 201 9.16 34.14 8.40
N TYR A 202 9.55 33.69 7.20
CA TYR A 202 8.64 33.04 6.27
C TYR A 202 9.38 32.19 5.23
N LEU A 203 8.70 31.15 4.77
CA LEU A 203 9.03 30.36 3.59
C LEU A 203 7.95 30.58 2.53
N VAL A 204 8.34 30.80 1.27
CA VAL A 204 7.38 30.96 0.18
C VAL A 204 7.16 29.61 -0.50
N VAL A 205 5.91 29.15 -0.56
CA VAL A 205 5.48 27.91 -1.23
C VAL A 205 4.31 28.26 -2.12
N ASP A 206 4.47 28.13 -3.44
CA ASP A 206 3.43 28.45 -4.44
C ASP A 206 2.70 29.79 -4.18
N ASN A 207 3.48 30.88 -4.09
CA ASN A 207 3.02 32.24 -3.75
C ASN A 207 2.38 32.43 -2.36
N HIS A 208 2.35 31.40 -1.50
CA HIS A 208 1.90 31.50 -0.13
C HIS A 208 3.07 31.64 0.83
N ARG A 209 2.92 32.52 1.83
CA ARG A 209 3.94 32.72 2.88
C ARG A 209 3.61 31.86 4.09
N LEU A 210 4.35 30.77 4.26
CA LEU A 210 4.32 29.96 5.48
C LEU A 210 5.13 30.69 6.55
N LYS A 211 4.52 30.95 7.71
CA LYS A 211 5.16 31.68 8.82
C LYS A 211 6.11 30.78 9.59
N THR A 212 6.90 31.38 10.48
CA THR A 212 7.71 30.66 11.46
C THR A 212 6.87 29.65 12.24
N ASP A 213 7.45 28.50 12.52
CA ASP A 213 6.87 27.34 13.22
C ASP A 213 5.72 26.61 12.49
N GLU A 214 5.39 27.02 11.26
CA GLU A 214 4.43 26.27 10.44
C GLU A 214 5.00 24.89 10.06
N PRO A 215 4.22 23.80 10.21
CA PRO A 215 4.67 22.46 9.88
C PRO A 215 4.57 22.19 8.37
N LEU A 216 5.58 21.53 7.83
CA LEU A 216 5.67 21.15 6.43
C LEU A 216 6.20 19.72 6.28
N TRP A 217 5.84 19.07 5.19
CA TRP A 217 6.36 17.77 4.80
C TRP A 217 6.95 17.86 3.40
N VAL A 218 8.09 17.20 3.16
CA VAL A 218 8.75 17.16 1.86
C VAL A 218 8.35 15.86 1.18
N ILE A 219 7.64 15.96 0.07
CA ILE A 219 7.11 14.79 -0.66
C ILE A 219 8.23 14.17 -1.51
N GLU A 220 8.88 14.99 -2.32
CA GLU A 220 9.90 14.57 -3.27
C GLU A 220 10.94 15.67 -3.50
N VAL A 221 12.11 15.27 -3.98
CA VAL A 221 13.18 16.19 -4.39
C VAL A 221 13.60 15.84 -5.82
N ALA A 222 13.55 16.81 -6.71
CA ALA A 222 13.92 16.67 -8.12
C ALA A 222 14.60 17.94 -8.62
N ALA A 223 15.69 17.79 -9.38
CA ALA A 223 16.40 18.89 -10.03
C ALA A 223 16.74 20.08 -9.10
N GLY A 224 17.24 19.78 -7.89
CA GLY A 224 17.60 20.81 -6.90
C GLY A 224 16.41 21.54 -6.26
N HIS A 225 15.18 21.08 -6.50
CA HIS A 225 13.96 21.58 -5.91
C HIS A 225 13.27 20.47 -5.11
N ALA A 226 12.60 20.87 -4.03
CA ALA A 226 11.82 20.00 -3.16
C ALA A 226 10.33 20.36 -3.30
N MET A 227 9.48 19.36 -3.52
CA MET A 227 8.04 19.52 -3.42
C MET A 227 7.66 19.51 -1.95
N VAL A 228 7.11 20.63 -1.48
CA VAL A 228 6.72 20.83 -0.09
C VAL A 228 5.21 20.85 0.03
N LEU A 229 4.68 20.21 1.06
CA LEU A 229 3.28 20.25 1.46
C LEU A 229 3.17 20.91 2.85
N HIS A 230 2.35 21.96 2.95
CA HIS A 230 2.01 22.56 4.23
C HIS A 230 1.06 21.64 5.00
N MET A 231 1.45 21.28 6.21
CA MET A 231 0.70 20.39 7.10
C MET A 231 -0.12 21.17 8.13
N GLY A 232 0.07 22.50 8.21
CA GLY A 232 -0.53 23.34 9.22
C GLY A 232 -1.99 23.69 8.95
N GLN A 233 -2.56 24.50 9.84
CA GLN A 233 -3.93 24.97 9.67
C GLN A 233 -3.98 26.01 8.55
N GLY A 234 -5.06 25.96 7.77
CA GLY A 234 -5.29 26.91 6.68
C GLY A 234 -6.78 27.10 6.46
N GLY A 235 -7.17 28.32 6.09
CA GLY A 235 -8.55 28.64 5.75
C GLY A 235 -9.00 28.10 4.38
N SER A 236 -8.09 27.50 3.62
CA SER A 236 -8.39 26.88 2.33
C SER A 236 -8.96 25.47 2.51
N SER A 237 -9.75 25.04 1.52
CA SER A 237 -10.18 23.64 1.44
C SER A 237 -9.05 22.71 0.97
N SER A 238 -8.05 23.23 0.25
CA SER A 238 -6.93 22.46 -0.31
C SER A 238 -5.63 22.81 0.39
N PRO A 239 -4.74 21.82 0.63
CA PRO A 239 -3.44 22.08 1.22
C PRO A 239 -2.58 22.92 0.28
N VAL A 240 -1.74 23.78 0.87
CA VAL A 240 -0.74 24.54 0.11
C VAL A 240 0.40 23.59 -0.23
N SER A 241 0.70 23.44 -1.51
CA SER A 241 1.81 22.62 -2.00
C SER A 241 2.57 23.34 -3.09
N GLY A 242 3.89 23.19 -3.15
CA GLY A 242 4.67 23.82 -4.20
C GLY A 242 6.15 23.42 -4.18
N TRP A 243 6.81 23.67 -5.30
CA TRP A 243 8.25 23.49 -5.44
C TRP A 243 9.01 24.63 -4.79
N VAL A 244 10.01 24.29 -3.98
CA VAL A 244 10.92 25.22 -3.32
C VAL A 244 12.35 24.77 -3.61
N SER A 245 13.28 25.69 -3.87
CA SER A 245 14.68 25.30 -4.03
C SER A 245 15.21 24.62 -2.76
N VAL A 246 16.02 23.56 -2.91
CA VAL A 246 16.62 22.83 -1.78
C VAL A 246 17.41 23.78 -0.88
N ALA A 247 18.19 24.69 -1.48
CA ALA A 247 18.98 25.67 -0.74
C ALA A 247 18.12 26.60 0.14
N ASP A 248 17.00 27.10 -0.38
CA ASP A 248 16.11 27.96 0.39
C ASP A 248 15.35 27.17 1.48
N LEU A 249 14.97 25.92 1.18
CA LEU A 249 14.32 25.04 2.15
C LEU A 249 15.23 24.71 3.33
N GLU A 250 16.50 24.35 3.09
CA GLU A 250 17.48 24.06 4.17
C GLU A 250 17.78 25.30 5.01
N LYS A 251 17.89 26.47 4.37
CA LYS A 251 18.14 27.73 5.06
C LYS A 251 16.98 28.16 5.97
N ARG A 252 15.74 27.86 5.57
CA ARG A 252 14.52 28.42 6.17
C ARG A 252 13.69 27.43 6.98
N SER A 253 14.10 26.17 7.05
CA SER A 253 13.39 25.11 7.78
C SER A 253 14.35 24.21 8.55
N THR A 254 13.78 23.29 9.33
CA THR A 254 14.52 22.21 10.00
C THR A 254 14.87 21.05 9.06
N TRP A 255 14.40 21.06 7.81
CA TRP A 255 14.69 20.01 6.85
C TRP A 255 16.14 20.10 6.33
N ARG A 256 16.78 18.95 6.14
CA ARG A 256 18.14 18.83 5.59
C ARG A 256 18.12 17.80 4.48
N TYR A 257 18.81 18.10 3.38
CA TYR A 257 18.92 17.20 2.25
C TYR A 257 19.66 15.94 2.66
N ASP A 258 19.15 14.81 2.17
CA ASP A 258 19.76 13.52 2.37
C ASP A 258 19.78 12.77 1.05
N ALA A 259 20.99 12.54 0.54
CA ALA A 259 21.23 11.83 -0.72
C ALA A 259 20.76 10.37 -0.67
N SER A 260 20.69 9.75 0.51
CA SER A 260 20.19 8.37 0.67
C SER A 260 18.69 8.26 0.45
N LEU A 261 17.93 9.33 0.75
CA LEU A 261 16.47 9.37 0.53
C LEU A 261 16.09 9.87 -0.85
N TYR A 262 16.92 10.76 -1.39
CA TYR A 262 16.64 11.48 -2.64
C TYR A 262 17.85 11.39 -3.57
N PRO A 263 18.15 10.21 -4.14
CA PRO A 263 19.27 10.05 -5.03
C PRO A 263 19.10 10.98 -6.24
N GLN A 264 20.11 11.82 -6.52
CA GLN A 264 20.12 12.61 -7.73
C GLN A 264 20.25 11.67 -8.93
N SER A 265 19.29 11.73 -9.85
CA SER A 265 19.42 11.03 -11.12
C SER A 265 20.54 11.69 -11.94
N PRO A 266 21.56 10.94 -12.39
CA PRO A 266 22.59 11.50 -13.26
C PRO A 266 22.00 11.76 -14.65
N GLY A 267 21.86 13.04 -15.00
CA GLY A 267 21.70 13.48 -16.39
C GLY A 267 20.31 13.33 -17.02
N THR A 268 19.86 14.43 -17.64
CA THR A 268 18.63 14.59 -18.43
C THR A 268 17.34 14.50 -17.63
N VAL A 269 16.81 15.68 -17.28
CA VAL A 269 15.44 15.89 -16.81
C VAL A 269 14.47 15.48 -17.93
N VAL A 270 14.16 14.20 -18.00
CA VAL A 270 12.91 13.76 -18.61
C VAL A 270 11.85 14.07 -17.56
N TYR A 271 11.00 15.05 -17.81
CA TYR A 271 9.73 15.17 -17.10
C TYR A 271 8.96 13.86 -17.33
N LYS A 272 9.16 12.88 -16.44
CA LYS A 272 8.27 11.73 -16.37
C LYS A 272 6.95 12.25 -15.82
N LYS A 273 6.10 12.75 -16.73
CA LYS A 273 4.66 12.57 -16.58
C LYS A 273 4.48 11.10 -16.19
N LEU A 274 3.78 10.83 -15.08
CA LEU A 274 3.55 9.47 -14.58
C LEU A 274 3.32 8.52 -15.77
N PRO A 275 4.13 7.46 -15.95
CA PRO A 275 4.04 6.63 -17.15
C PRO A 275 2.63 6.04 -17.23
N ALA A 276 1.86 6.40 -18.25
CA ALA A 276 0.59 5.76 -18.56
C ALA A 276 0.90 4.41 -19.23
N PRO A 277 0.42 3.27 -18.71
CA PRO A 277 0.71 1.97 -19.29
C PRO A 277 -0.08 1.77 -20.60
N PRO A 278 0.52 1.21 -21.66
CA PRO A 278 -0.23 0.68 -22.80
C PRO A 278 -1.03 -0.57 -22.37
N VAL A 279 -2.29 -0.66 -22.81
CA VAL A 279 -3.15 -1.83 -22.61
C VAL A 279 -2.91 -2.84 -23.75
N ARG A 280 -2.66 -4.10 -23.38
CA ARG A 280 -3.17 -5.27 -24.11
C ARG A 280 -3.66 -6.31 -23.11
N VAL A 281 -4.84 -6.84 -23.41
CA VAL A 281 -5.59 -7.84 -22.66
C VAL A 281 -5.11 -9.22 -23.09
N VAL A 282 -4.83 -10.11 -22.13
CA VAL A 282 -5.01 -11.56 -22.26
C VAL A 282 -5.65 -12.03 -20.96
N ILE A 283 -6.80 -12.70 -21.06
CA ILE A 283 -7.60 -13.23 -19.95
C ILE A 283 -7.07 -14.62 -19.60
N VAL A 284 -6.68 -14.88 -18.34
CA VAL A 284 -6.82 -16.17 -17.63
C VAL A 284 -6.92 -15.87 -16.11
N ASP A 285 -7.80 -16.57 -15.41
CA ASP A 285 -8.37 -16.32 -14.07
C ASP A 285 -7.43 -16.09 -12.86
N ASP A 286 -8.00 -15.41 -11.85
CA ASP A 286 -7.62 -15.28 -10.43
C ASP A 286 -6.20 -14.84 -10.06
N SER A 287 -5.91 -13.55 -10.30
CA SER A 287 -5.08 -12.69 -9.42
C SER A 287 -4.99 -11.27 -10.02
N TYR A 288 -4.94 -10.26 -9.15
CA TYR A 288 -4.50 -8.85 -9.34
C TYR A 288 -5.51 -7.73 -8.96
N TYR A 289 -5.13 -7.03 -7.89
CA TYR A 289 -5.50 -5.66 -7.59
C TYR A 289 -4.80 -4.68 -8.55
N ARG A 290 -5.55 -3.71 -9.09
CA ARG A 290 -5.02 -2.61 -9.92
C ARG A 290 -5.68 -1.29 -9.50
N TRP A 291 -4.95 -0.43 -8.78
CA TRP A 291 -5.34 0.97 -8.53
C TRP A 291 -4.52 1.94 -9.38
N ARG A 292 -5.21 2.87 -10.06
CA ARG A 292 -4.69 4.19 -10.46
C ARG A 292 -5.79 5.24 -10.34
N PHE A 293 -5.52 6.28 -9.54
CA PHE A 293 -6.29 7.51 -9.50
C PHE A 293 -6.09 8.31 -10.80
N GLY A 294 -7.19 8.80 -11.38
CA GLY A 294 -7.18 9.82 -12.42
C GLY A 294 -8.46 10.65 -12.34
N PHE A 295 -8.34 11.92 -11.91
CA PHE A 295 -9.38 12.93 -12.06
C PHE A 295 -8.83 14.13 -12.85
N SER A 296 -9.18 14.16 -14.14
CA SER A 296 -9.53 15.32 -14.98
C SER A 296 -9.64 14.76 -16.42
N SER A 297 -10.64 15.01 -17.24
CA SER A 297 -11.53 16.15 -17.44
C SER A 297 -12.67 15.72 -18.38
N GLY A 298 -13.74 16.52 -18.46
CA GLY A 298 -14.62 16.51 -19.63
C GLY A 298 -16.00 15.87 -19.43
N TRP A 299 -16.98 16.72 -19.14
CA TRP A 299 -18.40 16.44 -19.36
C TRP A 299 -18.69 16.10 -20.84
N PRO A 300 -19.64 15.19 -21.10
CA PRO A 300 -20.60 15.41 -22.17
C PRO A 300 -21.97 15.71 -21.58
N ARG A 301 -22.59 16.77 -22.11
CA ARG A 301 -23.99 17.12 -21.89
C ARG A 301 -24.90 15.95 -22.28
N TYR A 302 -25.84 15.60 -21.41
CA TYR A 302 -27.16 15.16 -21.87
C TYR A 302 -28.24 15.95 -21.13
N ARG A 303 -29.08 16.59 -21.92
CA ARG A 303 -30.18 17.46 -21.52
C ARG A 303 -31.45 16.60 -21.42
N SER A 304 -32.25 16.91 -20.40
CA SER A 304 -33.68 16.68 -20.23
C SER A 304 -34.24 15.24 -20.25
N HIS A 305 -34.80 14.83 -19.11
CA HIS A 305 -36.27 14.76 -19.03
C HIS A 305 -36.79 15.24 -17.67
N ARG A 306 -37.93 15.91 -17.76
CA ARG A 306 -38.63 16.72 -16.76
C ARG A 306 -39.92 16.00 -16.41
N SER A 307 -40.11 15.64 -15.13
CA SER A 307 -41.39 15.25 -14.49
C SER A 307 -41.04 14.60 -13.14
N TYR A 308 -41.60 14.89 -11.98
CA TYR A 308 -42.81 15.60 -11.58
C TYR A 308 -42.60 15.98 -10.10
N ARG A 309 -42.97 17.21 -9.70
CA ARG A 309 -43.11 17.57 -8.27
C ARG A 309 -44.34 16.87 -7.70
N PRO A 310 -44.31 16.50 -6.41
CA PRO A 310 -45.45 16.82 -5.56
C PRO A 310 -45.08 17.80 -4.45
N ILE A 311 -46.09 18.57 -4.08
CA ILE A 311 -46.11 19.72 -3.20
C ILE A 311 -46.16 19.27 -1.73
N ARG A 312 -45.44 20.03 -0.89
CA ARG A 312 -45.61 20.32 0.56
C ARG A 312 -46.51 19.42 1.40
N HIS A 313 -46.01 19.03 2.57
CA HIS A 313 -46.65 19.37 3.85
C HIS A 313 -45.59 19.68 4.91
N ARG A 314 -45.73 20.84 5.55
CA ARG A 314 -44.90 21.36 6.64
C ARG A 314 -45.68 21.11 7.94
N PRO A 315 -45.17 20.36 8.93
CA PRO A 315 -45.79 20.33 10.24
C PRO A 315 -45.40 21.58 11.05
N PRO A 316 -46.28 22.05 11.96
CA PRO A 316 -46.19 23.38 12.57
C PRO A 316 -45.16 23.47 13.70
N HIS A 317 -44.74 24.70 13.97
CA HIS A 317 -43.91 25.09 15.11
C HIS A 317 -44.66 24.89 16.43
N PHE A 318 -44.16 24.01 17.29
CA PHE A 318 -44.47 24.06 18.71
C PHE A 318 -43.46 24.95 19.42
N SER A 319 -43.88 26.18 19.70
CA SER A 319 -43.32 27.04 20.73
C SER A 319 -43.63 26.47 22.11
N SER A 320 -42.62 26.36 22.97
CA SER A 320 -42.82 26.17 24.41
C SER A 320 -41.80 26.95 25.22
N PRO A 321 -42.19 27.39 26.43
CA PRO A 321 -41.81 28.70 26.95
C PRO A 321 -40.60 28.65 27.88
N HIS A 322 -39.90 29.78 27.96
CA HIS A 322 -38.87 30.06 28.94
C HIS A 322 -39.39 29.96 30.37
N SER A 323 -38.74 29.13 31.19
CA SER A 323 -38.80 29.20 32.65
C SER A 323 -37.37 29.36 33.19
N ARG A 324 -37.01 30.60 33.55
CA ARG A 324 -35.84 30.91 34.38
C ARG A 324 -36.21 30.66 35.85
N PRO A 325 -35.35 30.01 36.65
CA PRO A 325 -35.54 29.95 38.10
C PRO A 325 -35.07 31.25 38.78
N PRO A 326 -35.66 31.62 39.94
CA PRO A 326 -35.33 32.86 40.64
C PRO A 326 -34.02 32.75 41.44
N ARG A 327 -33.22 33.83 41.38
CA ARG A 327 -32.11 34.09 42.31
C ARG A 327 -32.66 34.30 43.72
N ARG A 328 -32.14 33.57 44.71
CA ARG A 328 -32.21 33.97 46.12
C ARG A 328 -30.97 34.80 46.49
N ARG A 329 -31.21 35.74 47.40
CA ARG A 329 -30.32 36.77 47.93
C ARG A 329 -29.09 36.19 48.62
#